data_AF-A0A849F3U2-F1
#
_entry.id   AF-A0A849F3U2-F1
#
_cell.length_a   1.000
_cell.length_b   1.000
_cell.length_c   1.000
_cell.angle_alpha   90.00
_cell.angle_beta   90.00
_cell.angle_gamma   90.00
#
_symmetry.space_group_name_H-M   'P 1'
#
loop_
_entity.id
_entity.type
_entity.pdbx_description
1 polymer ?
#
loop_
_entity_poly.entity_id
_entity_poly.type
_entity_poly.pdbx_seq_one_letter_code
_entity_poly.pdbx_strand_id
1 'polypeptide(L)'
;MGKVRSAGITDLRYGNLIDEDWQDRDRFELQKDPRQHIQLPKFTECYSIAAVIGKATEPISHRIVGDSLVDVKSALGQHKNPSKDLAFKKKNTWVAFESNHLDLLNSPKVYAKIKAWLIS
;
A
#
# COMPACT_ATOMS: atom_id res chain seq x y z
N MET A 1 -11.05 28.46 -21.15
CA MET A 1 -12.16 27.56 -20.73
C MET A 1 -11.61 26.14 -20.61
N GLY A 2 -11.91 25.42 -19.53
CA GLY A 2 -11.67 23.97 -19.44
C GLY A 2 -10.45 23.49 -18.65
N LYS A 3 -10.32 23.83 -17.36
CA LYS A 3 -9.48 23.06 -16.42
C LYS A 3 -10.15 22.92 -15.06
N VAL A 4 -11.36 22.37 -15.05
CA VAL A 4 -12.01 21.88 -13.83
C VAL A 4 -12.06 20.37 -13.93
N ARG A 5 -10.94 19.73 -13.62
CA ARG A 5 -10.92 18.32 -13.23
C ARG A 5 -10.32 18.29 -11.83
N SER A 6 -10.98 17.55 -10.94
CA SER A 6 -10.62 17.41 -9.52
C SER A 6 -9.11 17.43 -9.30
N ALA A 7 -8.63 18.31 -8.43
CA ALA A 7 -7.22 18.40 -8.06
C ALA A 7 -6.65 17.03 -7.65
N GLY A 8 -7.48 16.15 -7.05
CA GLY A 8 -7.06 14.84 -6.54
C GLY A 8 -6.70 13.78 -7.59
N ILE A 9 -7.22 13.83 -8.83
CA ILE A 9 -6.83 12.82 -9.86
C ILE A 9 -5.49 13.16 -10.50
N THR A 10 -5.19 14.44 -10.63
CA THR A 10 -3.92 14.95 -11.17
C THR A 10 -2.76 14.59 -10.25
N ASP A 11 -3.06 14.51 -8.95
CA ASP A 11 -2.19 14.35 -7.79
C ASP A 11 -1.71 12.91 -7.54
N LEU A 12 -2.61 11.92 -7.63
CA LEU A 12 -2.26 10.50 -7.44
C LEU A 12 -1.16 10.01 -8.39
N ARG A 13 -0.99 10.67 -9.54
CA ARG A 13 0.09 10.36 -10.49
C ARG A 13 1.49 10.63 -9.93
N TYR A 14 1.60 11.60 -9.04
CA TYR A 14 2.86 12.00 -8.41
C TYR A 14 2.95 11.51 -6.97
N GLY A 15 1.82 11.15 -6.34
CA GLY A 15 1.77 10.55 -5.01
C GLY A 15 2.21 11.51 -3.90
N ASN A 16 1.84 12.79 -4.03
CA ASN A 16 2.14 13.82 -3.05
C ASN A 16 1.30 13.60 -1.79
N LEU A 17 1.90 13.80 -0.62
CA LEU A 17 1.28 13.52 0.68
C LEU A 17 1.26 14.73 1.62
N ILE A 18 2.23 15.64 1.48
CA ILE A 18 2.38 16.82 2.35
C ILE A 18 2.34 18.11 1.52
N ASP A 19 1.99 19.25 2.13
CA ASP A 19 1.85 20.54 1.45
C ASP A 19 3.16 20.98 0.73
N GLU A 20 4.31 20.56 1.24
CA GLU A 20 5.63 20.83 0.66
C GLU A 20 5.88 20.09 -0.66
N ASP A 21 5.17 18.99 -0.92
CA ASP A 21 5.24 18.30 -2.22
C ASP A 21 4.65 19.17 -3.35
N TRP A 22 3.88 20.21 -3.00
CA TRP A 22 3.14 21.07 -3.93
C TRP A 22 3.78 22.44 -4.18
N GLN A 23 4.65 22.91 -3.28
CA GLN A 23 5.20 24.26 -3.39
C GLN A 23 6.18 24.37 -4.57
N ASP A 24 5.99 25.41 -5.39
CA ASP A 24 6.86 25.83 -6.50
C ASP A 24 7.09 24.84 -7.66
N ARG A 25 6.11 23.98 -7.99
CA ARG A 25 6.27 22.98 -9.07
C ARG A 25 5.33 23.16 -10.25
N ASP A 26 5.90 23.22 -11.45
CA ASP A 26 5.15 23.11 -12.71
C ASP A 26 4.68 21.66 -12.90
N ARG A 27 3.35 21.47 -12.94
CA ARG A 27 2.67 20.18 -13.05
C ARG A 27 2.87 19.48 -14.41
N PHE A 28 3.60 20.08 -15.33
CA PHE A 28 3.87 19.55 -16.67
C PHE A 28 5.35 19.20 -16.92
N GLU A 29 6.26 19.47 -15.98
CA GLU A 29 7.67 19.13 -16.14
C GLU A 29 8.02 17.74 -15.55
N LEU A 30 8.83 16.96 -16.28
CA LEU A 30 9.41 15.70 -15.80
C LEU A 30 10.54 15.99 -14.81
N GLN A 31 10.21 16.12 -13.53
CA GLN A 31 11.19 16.22 -12.45
C GLN A 31 11.47 14.85 -11.81
N LYS A 32 12.66 14.68 -11.22
CA LYS A 32 13.00 13.51 -10.40
C LYS A 32 11.98 13.39 -9.26
N ASP A 33 11.56 12.16 -8.96
CA ASP A 33 10.59 11.84 -7.89
C ASP A 33 10.97 12.58 -6.58
N PRO A 34 10.24 13.64 -6.24
CA PRO A 34 10.63 14.53 -5.15
C PRO A 34 9.98 14.15 -3.83
N ARG A 35 9.15 13.09 -3.82
CA ARG A 35 8.35 12.71 -2.67
C ARG A 35 9.23 12.49 -1.45
N GLN A 36 8.87 13.13 -0.35
CA GLN A 36 9.41 12.77 0.95
C GLN A 36 8.78 11.47 1.41
N HIS A 37 9.60 10.51 1.83
CA HIS A 37 9.07 9.26 2.36
C HIS A 37 8.56 9.48 3.79
N ILE A 38 7.24 9.45 3.96
CA ILE A 38 6.60 9.65 5.25
C ILE A 38 6.42 8.31 5.95
N GLN A 39 6.89 8.23 7.19
CA GLN A 39 6.75 7.06 8.05
C GLN A 39 5.31 6.94 8.59
N LEU A 40 4.91 5.74 9.02
CA LEU A 40 3.60 5.55 9.63
C LEU A 40 3.45 6.43 10.89
N PRO A 41 2.24 6.95 11.18
CA PRO A 41 2.00 7.77 12.36
C PRO A 41 2.33 7.00 13.65
N LYS A 42 2.98 7.68 14.60
CA LYS A 42 3.45 7.04 15.86
C LYS A 42 2.31 6.61 16.80
N PHE A 43 1.18 7.30 16.74
CA PHE A 43 0.08 7.14 17.71
C PHE A 43 -1.18 6.50 17.12
N THR A 44 -1.10 6.05 15.86
CA THR A 44 -2.21 5.38 15.18
C THR A 44 -1.80 3.93 14.89
N GLU A 45 -2.63 2.97 15.29
CA GLU A 45 -2.39 1.58 14.90
C GLU A 45 -2.67 1.42 13.40
N CYS A 46 -1.63 1.13 12.64
CA CYS A 46 -1.73 0.83 11.22
C CYS A 46 -1.68 -0.68 11.00
N TYR A 47 -2.54 -1.17 10.10
CA TYR A 47 -2.66 -2.58 9.72
C TYR A 47 -2.53 -2.71 8.21
N SER A 48 -1.97 -3.84 7.76
CA SER A 48 -1.84 -4.14 6.34
C SER A 48 -2.21 -5.59 6.04
N ILE A 49 -2.90 -5.78 4.92
CA ILE A 49 -3.23 -7.08 4.35
C ILE A 49 -2.62 -7.15 2.96
N ALA A 50 -1.81 -8.18 2.71
CA ALA A 50 -1.34 -8.53 1.38
C ALA A 50 -2.15 -9.70 0.82
N ALA A 51 -2.42 -9.72 -0.48
CA ALA A 51 -3.00 -10.87 -1.17
C ALA A 51 -1.92 -11.63 -1.95
N VAL A 52 -2.09 -12.94 -2.04
CA VAL A 52 -1.21 -13.88 -2.74
C VAL A 52 -2.09 -14.89 -3.47
N ILE A 53 -1.92 -15.04 -4.78
CA ILE A 53 -2.68 -16.02 -5.56
C ILE A 53 -2.27 -17.46 -5.19
N GLY A 54 -1.00 -17.67 -4.86
CA GLY A 54 -0.46 -18.98 -4.47
C GLY A 54 -1.00 -19.49 -3.13
N LYS A 55 -0.84 -20.80 -2.92
CA LYS A 55 -1.27 -21.46 -1.68
C LYS A 55 -0.27 -21.24 -0.55
N ALA A 56 -0.78 -21.24 0.68
CA ALA A 56 0.04 -21.16 1.89
C ALA A 56 1.01 -22.35 2.07
N THR A 57 0.84 -23.44 1.31
CA THR A 57 1.67 -24.66 1.37
C THR A 57 2.76 -24.69 0.30
N GLU A 58 2.69 -23.85 -0.73
CA GLU A 58 3.65 -23.85 -1.84
C GLU A 58 5.03 -23.33 -1.44
N PRO A 59 6.10 -23.56 -2.24
CA PRO A 59 7.42 -23.00 -1.95
C PRO A 59 7.38 -21.48 -1.81
N ILE A 60 8.29 -20.93 -0.99
CA ILE A 60 8.35 -19.50 -0.66
C ILE A 60 8.41 -18.61 -1.92
N SER A 61 9.07 -19.07 -2.99
CA SER A 61 9.16 -18.36 -4.28
C SER A 61 7.79 -18.09 -4.90
N HIS A 62 6.84 -19.02 -4.79
CA HIS A 62 5.48 -18.85 -5.29
C HIS A 62 4.63 -17.98 -4.36
N ARG A 63 4.92 -17.96 -3.05
CA ARG A 63 4.23 -17.11 -2.07
C ARG A 63 4.63 -15.63 -2.15
N ILE A 64 5.75 -15.32 -2.81
CA ILE A 64 6.22 -13.93 -3.01
C ILE A 64 5.53 -13.28 -4.21
N VAL A 65 4.93 -14.07 -5.11
CA VAL A 65 4.07 -13.57 -6.18
C VAL A 65 2.78 -13.08 -5.52
N GLY A 66 2.55 -11.77 -5.52
CA GLY A 66 1.41 -11.17 -4.86
C GLY A 66 0.09 -11.43 -5.60
N ASP A 67 -0.72 -10.39 -5.75
CA ASP A 67 -2.14 -10.52 -6.09
C ASP A 67 -2.45 -10.27 -7.58
N SER A 68 -1.42 -10.36 -8.43
CA SER A 68 -1.31 -9.95 -9.84
C SER A 68 -1.12 -8.45 -10.11
N LEU A 69 -1.35 -7.57 -9.14
CA LEU A 69 -1.15 -6.13 -9.27
C LEU A 69 -0.08 -5.58 -8.32
N VAL A 70 -0.05 -6.10 -7.10
CA VAL A 70 0.79 -5.63 -6.00
C VAL A 70 1.59 -6.81 -5.45
N ASP A 71 2.90 -6.64 -5.33
CA ASP A 71 3.75 -7.65 -4.68
C ASP A 71 3.58 -7.64 -3.15
N VAL A 72 3.85 -8.78 -2.51
CA VAL A 72 3.64 -8.93 -1.06
C VAL A 72 4.46 -7.94 -0.25
N LYS A 73 5.70 -7.64 -0.66
CA LYS A 73 6.57 -6.73 0.09
C LYS A 73 6.01 -5.31 0.03
N SER A 74 5.60 -4.87 -1.15
CA SER A 74 4.95 -3.58 -1.36
C SER A 74 3.68 -3.44 -0.53
N ALA A 75 2.78 -4.43 -0.58
CA ALA A 75 1.56 -4.42 0.22
C ALA A 75 1.85 -4.35 1.73
N LEU A 76 2.88 -5.04 2.21
CA LEU A 76 3.31 -5.03 3.61
C LEU A 76 4.21 -3.84 3.97
N GLY A 77 4.40 -2.86 3.08
CA GLY A 77 5.19 -1.67 3.32
C GLY A 77 6.70 -1.92 3.46
N GLN A 78 7.18 -3.04 2.92
CA GLN A 78 8.58 -3.46 3.00
C GLN A 78 9.37 -2.95 1.79
N HIS A 79 10.54 -2.38 2.04
CA HIS A 79 11.36 -1.83 0.98
C HIS A 79 12.85 -2.14 1.18
N LYS A 80 13.61 -2.30 0.09
CA LYS A 80 15.05 -2.61 0.16
C LYS A 80 15.87 -1.47 0.79
N ASN A 81 15.47 -0.23 0.53
CA ASN A 81 15.98 0.96 1.21
C ASN A 81 15.25 1.12 2.57
N PRO A 82 15.96 1.03 3.72
CA PRO A 82 15.36 1.15 5.05
C PRO A 82 14.64 2.48 5.31
N SER A 83 15.07 3.58 4.67
CA SER A 83 14.38 4.87 4.84
C SER A 83 12.98 4.90 4.24
N LYS A 84 12.68 3.92 3.37
CA LYS A 84 11.39 3.72 2.70
C LYS A 84 10.58 2.55 3.27
N ASP A 85 11.05 1.92 4.33
CA ASP A 85 10.29 0.86 5.00
C ASP A 85 9.26 1.51 5.94
N LEU A 86 8.00 1.06 5.89
CA LEU A 86 6.92 1.57 6.73
C LEU A 86 6.88 0.89 8.11
N ALA A 87 7.65 -0.19 8.31
CA ALA A 87 7.83 -0.86 9.58
C ALA A 87 6.52 -1.23 10.31
N PHE A 88 5.54 -1.76 9.58
CA PHE A 88 4.32 -2.31 10.21
C PHE A 88 4.70 -3.35 11.29
N LYS A 89 4.01 -3.31 12.44
CA LYS A 89 4.16 -4.35 13.46
C LYS A 89 3.78 -5.70 12.86
N LYS A 90 4.60 -6.74 13.06
CA LYS A 90 4.32 -8.09 12.54
C LYS A 90 2.94 -8.64 12.94
N LYS A 91 2.42 -8.26 14.10
CA LYS A 91 1.07 -8.63 14.57
C LYS A 91 -0.07 -7.91 13.83
N ASN A 92 0.22 -6.77 13.21
CA ASN A 92 -0.70 -5.93 12.45
C ASN A 92 -0.60 -6.20 10.93
N THR A 93 0.22 -7.17 10.51
CA THR A 93 0.29 -7.62 9.12
C THR A 93 -0.34 -8.99 8.96
N TRP A 94 -0.92 -9.24 7.80
CA TRP A 94 -1.48 -10.54 7.46
C TRP A 94 -1.44 -10.78 5.95
N VAL A 95 -1.32 -12.04 5.54
CA VAL A 95 -1.31 -12.44 4.13
C VAL A 95 -2.53 -13.31 3.85
N ALA A 96 -3.38 -12.85 2.93
CA ALA A 96 -4.50 -13.59 2.37
C ALA A 96 -3.99 -14.46 1.21
N PHE A 97 -3.81 -15.76 1.47
CA PHE A 97 -3.47 -16.74 0.44
C PHE A 97 -4.69 -17.14 -0.37
N GLU A 98 -4.43 -17.60 -1.60
CA GLU A 98 -5.47 -17.98 -2.57
C GLU A 98 -6.43 -16.81 -2.80
N SER A 99 -5.87 -15.60 -3.01
CA SER A 99 -6.62 -14.37 -3.25
C SER A 99 -5.89 -13.48 -4.25
N ASN A 100 -6.61 -12.98 -5.25
CA ASN A 100 -6.15 -11.91 -6.14
C ASN A 100 -6.55 -10.52 -5.58
N HIS A 101 -6.17 -9.46 -6.29
CA HIS A 101 -6.39 -8.08 -5.83
C HIS A 101 -7.87 -7.75 -5.60
N LEU A 102 -8.75 -8.19 -6.51
CA LEU A 102 -10.18 -7.88 -6.46
C LEU A 102 -10.91 -8.72 -5.40
N ASP A 103 -10.41 -9.92 -5.10
CA ASP A 103 -10.96 -10.78 -4.05
C ASP A 103 -10.89 -10.10 -2.67
N LEU A 104 -9.92 -9.20 -2.44
CA LEU A 104 -9.80 -8.46 -1.18
C LEU A 104 -11.06 -7.66 -0.82
N LEU A 105 -11.80 -7.18 -1.83
CA LEU A 105 -12.97 -6.32 -1.64
C LEU A 105 -14.19 -7.06 -1.07
N ASN A 106 -14.27 -8.39 -1.23
CA ASN A 106 -15.43 -9.19 -0.83
C ASN A 106 -15.08 -10.49 -0.08
N SER A 107 -13.80 -10.73 0.23
CA SER A 107 -13.34 -11.96 0.88
C SER A 107 -13.82 -12.08 2.34
N PRO A 108 -14.62 -13.11 2.70
CA PRO A 108 -15.05 -13.32 4.07
C PRO A 108 -13.89 -13.51 5.05
N LYS A 109 -12.77 -14.09 4.59
CA LYS A 109 -11.54 -14.27 5.40
C LYS A 109 -10.90 -12.92 5.75
N VAL A 110 -10.85 -12.00 4.79
CA VAL A 110 -10.34 -10.63 4.99
C VAL A 110 -11.23 -9.88 5.98
N TYR A 111 -12.55 -9.93 5.81
CA TYR A 111 -13.50 -9.32 6.75
C TYR A 111 -13.36 -9.89 8.16
N ALA A 112 -13.26 -11.21 8.30
CA ALA A 112 -13.05 -11.85 9.60
C ALA A 112 -11.74 -11.37 10.26
N LYS A 113 -10.67 -11.22 9.48
CA LYS A 113 -9.38 -10.74 9.98
C LYS A 113 -9.45 -9.29 10.46
N ILE A 114 -10.07 -8.41 9.67
CA ILE A 114 -10.28 -7.01 10.05
C ILE A 114 -11.11 -6.93 11.34
N LYS A 115 -12.20 -7.69 11.43
CA LYS A 115 -13.04 -7.75 12.63
C LYS A 115 -12.25 -8.19 13.87
N ALA A 116 -11.39 -9.21 13.72
CA ALA A 116 -10.54 -9.68 14.82
C ALA A 116 -9.54 -8.62 15.30
N TRP A 117 -9.06 -7.73 14.44
CA TRP A 117 -8.17 -6.62 14.83
C TRP A 117 -8.91 -5.43 15.44
N LEU A 118 -10.15 -5.16 15.03
CA LEU A 118 -10.91 -4.00 15.53
C LEU A 118 -11.61 -4.26 16.87
N ILE A 119 -11.81 -5.53 17.22
CA ILE A 119 -12.46 -5.93 18.47
C ILE A 119 -11.41 -6.31 19.55
N SER A 120 -10.11 -6.34 19.18
CA SER A 120 -9.00 -6.64 20.10
C SER A 120 -8.57 -5.47 20.95
#